data_AF-A0A2E3GPB7-F1
#
_entry.id   AF-A0A2E3GPB7-F1
#
_cell.length_a   1.000
_cell.length_b   1.000
_cell.length_c   1.000
_cell.angle_alpha   90.00
_cell.angle_beta   90.00
_cell.angle_gamma   90.00
#
_symmetry.space_group_name_H-M   'P 1'
#
loop_
_entity.id
_entity.type
_entity.pdbx_description
1 polymer ?
#
loop_
_entity_poly.entity_id
_entity_poly.type
_entity_poly.pdbx_seq_one_letter_code
_entity_poly.pdbx_strand_id
1 'polypeptide(L)'
;MAIKLFGFNISRASEDNGPVRSFVPREDQTDDGALTIQSGFSGTYLELENNAKSDAELINKYREMVMHPEVEIAVDDITSEAIVHDTIEYPVKIHTKNIKSASLRKTIEEEFNNILKL
;
A
#
# COMPACT_ATOMS: atom_id res chain seq x y z
N MET A 1 0.12 -9.82 22.47
CA MET A 1 -0.93 -8.91 22.98
C MET A 1 -1.96 -8.77 21.87
N ALA A 2 -3.14 -9.36 22.02
CA ALA A 2 -4.15 -9.41 20.96
C ALA A 2 -4.88 -8.07 20.89
N ILE A 3 -4.77 -7.36 19.76
CA ILE A 3 -5.56 -6.16 19.51
C ILE A 3 -6.89 -6.64 18.91
N LYS A 4 -7.98 -6.34 19.62
CA LYS A 4 -9.34 -6.71 19.24
C LYS A 4 -9.90 -5.56 18.39
N LEU A 5 -10.00 -5.77 17.08
CA LEU A 5 -10.65 -4.83 16.16
C LEU A 5 -11.94 -5.48 15.64
N PHE A 6 -13.07 -4.82 15.88
CA PHE A 6 -14.41 -5.17 15.38
C PHE A 6 -14.78 -6.67 15.49
N GLY A 7 -14.73 -7.24 16.69
CA GLY A 7 -15.34 -8.55 16.98
C GLY A 7 -14.63 -9.79 16.39
N PHE A 8 -13.65 -9.62 15.49
CA PHE A 8 -12.86 -10.72 14.94
C PHE A 8 -11.46 -10.76 15.56
N ASN A 9 -11.04 -11.94 16.00
CA ASN A 9 -9.66 -12.17 16.42
C ASN A 9 -8.83 -12.56 15.20
N ILE A 10 -7.93 -11.69 14.75
CA ILE A 10 -6.88 -12.09 13.80
C ILE A 10 -5.81 -12.85 14.60
N SER A 11 -6.08 -14.12 14.86
CA SER A 11 -5.01 -15.06 15.19
C SER A 11 -4.35 -15.47 13.87
N ARG A 12 -3.11 -15.06 13.65
CA ARG A 12 -2.28 -15.58 12.56
C ARG A 12 -2.22 -17.10 12.72
N ALA A 13 -2.84 -17.83 11.79
CA ALA A 13 -2.67 -19.27 11.69
C ALA A 13 -1.15 -19.52 11.53
N SER A 14 -0.55 -20.13 12.54
CA SER A 14 0.85 -20.44 12.59
C SER A 14 1.10 -21.76 11.88
N GLU A 15 0.99 -21.78 10.56
CA GLU A 15 1.61 -22.83 9.72
C GLU A 15 2.04 -22.23 8.39
N ASP A 16 3.32 -21.89 8.30
CA ASP A 16 4.08 -21.98 7.05
C ASP A 16 5.50 -22.42 7.42
N ASN A 17 5.74 -23.71 7.25
CA ASN A 17 7.05 -24.33 7.32
C ASN A 17 7.77 -24.15 5.97
N GLY A 18 8.76 -23.24 5.92
CA GLY A 18 9.84 -23.19 4.92
C GLY A 18 9.70 -22.04 3.89
N PRO A 19 10.77 -21.23 3.68
CA PRO A 19 11.98 -21.77 3.05
C PRO A 19 13.24 -21.68 3.92
N VAL A 20 14.22 -22.49 3.52
CA VAL A 20 15.55 -22.69 4.11
C VAL A 20 16.20 -21.38 4.57
N ARG A 21 16.68 -21.36 5.82
CA ARG A 21 17.54 -20.28 6.36
C ARG A 21 18.84 -20.22 5.56
N SER A 22 18.85 -19.42 4.50
CA SER A 22 20.08 -18.89 3.92
C SER A 22 20.57 -17.72 4.78
N PHE A 23 21.86 -17.68 5.04
CA PHE A 23 22.58 -16.58 5.70
C PHE A 23 22.84 -15.41 4.73
N VAL A 24 22.44 -15.55 3.47
CA VAL A 24 22.42 -14.47 2.49
C VAL A 24 21.14 -13.67 2.70
N PRO A 25 21.22 -12.34 2.91
CA PRO A 25 20.04 -11.47 2.90
C PRO A 25 19.27 -11.67 1.59
N ARG A 26 17.94 -11.82 1.70
CA ARG A 26 17.04 -11.93 0.55
C ARG A 26 17.06 -10.59 -0.20
N GLU A 27 17.58 -10.57 -1.43
CA GLU A 27 17.56 -9.39 -2.32
C GLU A 27 16.12 -8.87 -2.58
N ASP A 28 15.13 -9.71 -2.29
CA ASP A 28 13.69 -9.49 -2.44
C ASP A 28 13.01 -8.76 -1.25
N GLN A 29 13.73 -8.32 -0.20
CA GLN A 29 13.12 -7.69 0.99
C GLN A 29 13.22 -6.16 1.09
N THR A 30 13.69 -5.45 0.07
CA THR A 30 13.87 -3.98 0.16
C THR A 30 13.47 -3.21 -1.10
N ASP A 31 12.43 -3.63 -1.83
CA ASP A 31 11.85 -2.80 -2.91
C ASP A 31 10.67 -1.92 -2.40
N ASP A 32 10.16 -2.23 -1.21
CA ASP A 32 9.02 -1.55 -0.59
C ASP A 32 9.43 -0.89 0.73
N GLY A 33 10.34 0.11 0.67
CA GLY A 33 10.60 1.12 1.71
C GLY A 33 10.91 0.66 3.14
N ALA A 34 10.95 -0.64 3.41
CA ALA A 34 10.89 -1.20 4.75
C ALA A 34 12.31 -1.38 5.28
N LEU A 35 12.66 -0.61 6.31
CA LEU A 35 13.92 -0.76 7.00
C LEU A 35 13.89 -2.04 7.86
N THR A 36 14.56 -3.10 7.40
CA THR A 36 14.71 -4.33 8.20
C THR A 36 15.80 -4.11 9.24
N ILE A 37 15.41 -3.75 10.47
CA ILE A 37 16.34 -3.69 11.61
C ILE A 37 16.58 -5.12 12.10
N GLN A 38 17.73 -5.72 11.75
CA GLN A 38 18.19 -6.94 12.40
C GLN A 38 18.70 -6.62 13.81
N SER A 39 17.98 -7.13 14.82
CA SER A 39 18.38 -7.08 16.23
C SER A 39 19.68 -7.86 16.45
N GLY A 40 20.84 -7.19 16.38
CA GLY A 40 22.11 -7.83 16.65
C GLY A 40 23.37 -6.95 16.70
N PHE A 41 23.28 -5.62 16.51
CA PHE A 41 24.47 -4.77 16.58
C PHE A 41 24.23 -3.51 17.42
N SER A 42 24.55 -3.62 18.70
CA SER A 42 24.73 -2.48 19.60
C SER A 42 26.03 -1.76 19.24
N GLY A 43 25.95 -0.48 18.88
CA GLY A 43 27.08 0.45 19.09
C GLY A 43 27.91 0.87 17.88
N THR A 44 27.30 1.18 16.74
CA THR A 44 27.92 2.17 15.85
C THR A 44 26.85 3.13 15.36
N TYR A 45 27.11 4.41 15.61
CA TYR A 45 26.31 5.58 15.29
C TYR A 45 25.41 5.35 14.06
N LEU A 46 24.14 5.09 14.35
CA LEU A 46 23.10 5.18 13.34
C LEU A 46 22.88 6.67 13.09
N GLU A 47 23.68 7.26 12.20
CA GLU A 47 23.45 8.61 11.70
C GLU A 47 22.18 8.59 10.83
N LEU A 48 21.03 8.67 11.51
CA LEU A 48 19.71 8.89 10.93
C LEU A 48 19.53 10.38 10.58
N GLU A 49 20.56 11.04 10.06
CA GLU A 49 20.46 12.43 9.60
C GLU A 49 20.09 12.51 8.12
N ASN A 50 20.31 11.44 7.34
CA ASN A 50 20.10 11.44 5.89
C ASN A 50 18.98 10.51 5.40
N ASN A 51 18.23 9.91 6.32
CA ASN A 51 16.97 9.24 6.01
C ASN A 51 15.84 10.13 6.53
N ALA A 52 14.84 10.41 5.69
CA ALA A 52 13.85 11.45 5.94
C ALA A 52 13.37 11.45 7.39
N LYS A 53 13.49 12.60 8.06
CA LYS A 53 13.04 12.82 9.43
C LYS A 53 11.53 12.56 9.52
N SER A 54 11.10 11.32 9.78
CA SER A 54 9.69 10.92 9.96
C SER A 54 8.75 11.17 8.75
N ASP A 55 7.93 10.17 8.40
CA ASP A 55 6.89 10.30 7.36
C ASP A 55 5.95 11.49 7.60
N ALA A 56 5.75 11.87 8.87
CA ALA A 56 4.93 13.01 9.25
C ALA A 56 5.49 14.34 8.72
N GLU A 57 6.81 14.54 8.75
CA GLU A 57 7.44 15.76 8.23
C GLU A 57 7.38 15.80 6.70
N LEU A 58 7.57 14.65 6.04
CA LEU A 58 7.41 14.54 4.58
C LEU A 58 5.99 14.87 4.13
N ILE A 59 4.97 14.35 4.82
CA ILE A 59 3.56 14.66 4.51
C ILE A 59 3.30 16.16 4.65
N ASN A 60 3.80 16.79 5.72
CA ASN A 60 3.63 18.23 5.92
C ASN A 60 4.33 19.03 4.81
N LYS A 61 5.55 18.63 4.43
CA LYS A 61 6.28 19.26 3.32
C LYS A 61 5.54 19.11 1.98
N TYR A 62 4.99 17.94 1.67
CA TYR A 62 4.18 17.75 0.46
C TYR A 62 2.95 18.64 0.46
N ARG A 63 2.27 18.79 1.61
CA ARG A 63 1.11 19.68 1.75
C ARG A 63 1.47 21.15 1.60
N GLU A 64 2.62 21.58 2.15
CA GLU A 64 3.12 22.94 1.95
C GLU A 64 3.47 23.20 0.49
N MET A 65 4.09 22.23 -0.21
CA MET A 65 4.43 22.38 -1.63
C MET A 65 3.20 22.50 -2.54
N VAL A 66 2.10 21.81 -2.23
CA VAL A 66 0.84 21.92 -3.00
C VAL A 66 0.18 23.29 -2.86
N MET A 67 0.52 24.10 -1.84
CA MET A 67 -0.02 25.46 -1.69
C MET A 67 0.43 26.44 -2.80
N HIS A 68 1.45 26.07 -3.58
CA HIS A 68 1.89 26.86 -4.72
C HIS A 68 0.93 26.64 -5.91
N PRO A 69 0.38 27.70 -6.53
CA PRO A 69 -0.61 27.56 -7.61
C PRO A 69 -0.15 26.71 -8.80
N GLU A 70 1.14 26.77 -9.15
CA GLU A 70 1.71 25.97 -10.25
C GLU A 70 1.71 24.46 -9.94
N VAL A 71 1.94 24.11 -8.67
CA VAL A 71 1.94 22.73 -8.20
C VAL A 71 0.51 22.23 -8.04
N GLU A 72 -0.40 23.07 -7.55
CA GLU A 72 -1.82 22.75 -7.46
C GLU A 72 -2.40 22.40 -8.84
N ILE A 73 -2.13 23.22 -9.87
CA ILE A 73 -2.57 22.95 -11.25
C ILE A 73 -1.97 21.65 -11.76
N ALA A 74 -0.67 21.41 -11.53
CA ALA A 74 -0.03 20.18 -11.98
C ALA A 74 -0.62 18.93 -11.30
N VAL A 75 -0.95 19.01 -10.01
CA VAL A 75 -1.61 17.93 -9.28
C VAL A 75 -3.03 17.73 -9.81
N ASP A 76 -3.78 18.79 -10.04
CA ASP A 76 -5.14 18.71 -10.60
C ASP A 76 -5.13 18.03 -11.98
N ASP A 77 -4.24 18.45 -12.87
CA ASP A 77 -4.06 17.87 -14.20
C ASP A 77 -3.76 16.36 -14.12
N ILE A 78 -2.80 15.96 -13.27
CA ILE A 78 -2.44 14.53 -13.08
C ILE A 78 -3.64 13.75 -12.53
N THR A 79 -4.35 14.28 -11.55
CA THR A 79 -5.49 13.56 -10.94
C THR A 79 -6.68 13.46 -11.89
N SER A 80 -6.92 14.49 -12.71
CA SER A 80 -7.97 14.48 -13.72
C SER A 80 -7.66 13.52 -14.87
N GLU A 81 -6.39 13.36 -15.24
CA GLU A 81 -5.98 12.34 -16.22
C GLU A 81 -6.04 10.92 -15.62
N ALA A 82 -5.65 10.77 -14.35
CA ALA A 82 -5.62 9.47 -13.67
C ALA A 82 -7.03 8.93 -13.36
N ILE A 83 -7.99 9.79 -13.03
CA ILE A 83 -9.35 9.38 -12.64
C ILE A 83 -10.39 10.10 -13.51
N VAL A 84 -10.58 9.57 -14.71
CA VAL A 84 -11.59 10.07 -15.65
C VAL A 84 -12.98 9.60 -15.23
N HIS A 85 -13.83 10.54 -14.81
CA HIS A 85 -15.23 10.28 -14.51
C HIS A 85 -16.10 10.54 -15.75
N ASP A 86 -16.88 9.54 -16.15
CA ASP A 86 -17.97 9.70 -17.12
C ASP A 86 -19.32 9.66 -16.38
N THR A 87 -20.35 10.23 -17.00
CA THR A 87 -21.72 10.28 -16.48
C THR A 87 -22.43 8.93 -16.49
N ILE A 88 -21.96 7.98 -17.30
CA ILE A 88 -22.63 6.70 -17.55
C ILE A 88 -21.89 5.52 -16.89
N GLU A 89 -20.56 5.59 -16.78
CA GLU A 89 -19.74 4.46 -16.34
C GLU A 89 -18.88 4.79 -15.12
N TYR A 90 -18.66 3.78 -14.27
CA TYR A 90 -17.70 3.88 -13.18
C TYR A 90 -16.27 3.98 -13.73
N PRO A 91 -15.41 4.82 -13.11
CA PRO A 91 -14.06 5.11 -13.61
C PRO A 91 -13.12 3.90 -13.57
N VAL A 92 -13.39 2.92 -12.70
CA VAL A 92 -12.56 1.72 -12.52
C VAL A 92 -13.42 0.47 -12.62
N LYS A 93 -12.99 -0.51 -13.41
CA LYS A 93 -13.64 -1.83 -13.55
C LYS A 93 -12.60 -2.94 -13.38
N ILE A 94 -12.98 -4.01 -12.68
CA ILE A 94 -12.13 -5.17 -12.50
C ILE A 94 -12.10 -6.04 -13.77
N HIS A 95 -10.91 -6.38 -14.26
CA HIS A 95 -10.74 -7.17 -15.48
C HIS A 95 -10.63 -8.68 -15.18
N THR A 96 -11.75 -9.39 -15.29
CA THR A 96 -11.89 -10.78 -14.81
C THR A 96 -11.71 -11.85 -15.90
N LYS A 97 -10.85 -11.59 -16.91
CA LYS A 97 -10.72 -12.45 -18.11
C LYS A 97 -10.12 -13.84 -17.83
N ASN A 98 -9.33 -14.00 -16.77
CA ASN A 98 -8.65 -15.26 -16.46
C ASN A 98 -9.49 -16.23 -15.60
N ILE A 99 -10.72 -15.85 -15.20
CA ILE A 99 -11.57 -16.69 -14.36
C ILE A 99 -12.50 -17.54 -15.23
N LYS A 100 -12.38 -18.87 -15.09
CA LYS A 100 -13.16 -19.84 -15.89
C LYS A 100 -14.61 -19.99 -15.43
N SER A 101 -14.91 -19.71 -14.15
CA SER A 101 -16.27 -19.85 -13.60
C SER A 101 -17.07 -18.55 -13.70
N ALA A 102 -18.22 -18.61 -14.38
CA ALA A 102 -19.06 -17.44 -14.60
C ALA A 102 -19.72 -16.92 -13.29
N SER A 103 -20.05 -17.82 -12.36
CA SER A 103 -20.64 -17.44 -11.08
C SER A 103 -19.68 -16.64 -10.21
N LEU A 104 -18.42 -17.08 -10.11
CA LEU A 104 -17.42 -16.42 -9.29
C LEU A 104 -17.05 -15.04 -9.84
N ARG A 105 -16.99 -14.91 -11.16
CA ARG A 105 -16.75 -13.62 -11.83
C ARG A 105 -17.81 -12.58 -11.45
N LYS A 106 -19.10 -12.96 -11.49
CA LYS A 106 -20.20 -12.05 -11.10
C LYS A 106 -20.10 -11.65 -9.65
N THR A 107 -19.85 -12.59 -8.74
CA THR A 107 -19.70 -12.29 -7.31
C THR A 107 -18.54 -11.32 -7.07
N ILE A 108 -17.40 -11.52 -7.73
CA ILE A 108 -16.24 -10.60 -7.62
C ILE A 108 -16.58 -9.21 -8.16
N GLU A 109 -17.26 -9.12 -9.30
CA GLU A 109 -17.71 -7.84 -9.87
C GLU A 109 -18.71 -7.12 -8.94
N GLU A 110 -19.64 -7.84 -8.33
CA GLU A 110 -20.61 -7.31 -7.36
C GLU A 110 -19.92 -6.79 -6.08
N GLU A 111 -19.01 -7.56 -5.49
CA GLU A 111 -18.24 -7.14 -4.32
C GLU A 111 -17.31 -5.97 -4.63
N PHE A 112 -16.69 -5.95 -5.82
CA PHE A 112 -15.87 -4.81 -6.25
C PHE A 112 -16.70 -3.53 -6.38
N ASN A 113 -17.91 -3.62 -6.95
CA ASN A 113 -18.84 -2.50 -6.99
C ASN A 113 -19.32 -2.07 -5.59
N ASN A 114 -19.40 -2.99 -4.63
CA ASN A 114 -19.71 -2.65 -3.25
C ASN A 114 -18.55 -1.86 -2.60
N ILE A 115 -17.30 -2.29 -2.82
CA ILE A 115 -16.09 -1.59 -2.35
C ILE A 115 -16.02 -0.18 -2.94
N LEU A 116 -16.33 0.00 -4.22
CA LEU A 116 -16.34 1.33 -4.87
C LEU A 116 -17.43 2.28 -4.32
N LYS A 117 -18.44 1.77 -3.60
CA LYS A 117 -19.51 2.58 -2.99
C LYS A 117 -19.23 2.99 -1.55
N LEU A 118 -18.27 2.35 -0.89
CA LEU A 118 -17.85 2.67 0.48
C LEU A 118 -17.02 3.96 0.48
#